data_AF-A0A6C0DVA1-F1
#
_entry.id   AF-A0A6C0DVA1-F1
#
_cell.length_a   1.000
_cell.length_b   1.000
_cell.length_c   1.000
_cell.angle_alpha   90.00
_cell.angle_beta   90.00
_cell.angle_gamma   90.00
#
_symmetry.space_group_name_H-M   'P 1'
#
loop_
_entity.id
_entity.type
_entity.pdbx_description
1 polymer ?
#
loop_
_entity_poly.entity_id
_entity_poly.type
_entity_poly.pdbx_seq_one_letter_code
_entity_poly.pdbx_strand_id
1 'polypeptide(L)'
;MGKQQKKKKNGTKRKVKGGLKQKNPELTSWQAVYKMISNPASTLTKIAYSSLKGYIFKLDVPPSPENSEFYGLNAAGTDFNVPIYSLIFKFAIISKNGDEELPEFSFPGELDENGDQIYYSKATENLNDFKVESNIQQSIYLKTINPSGKPICLAVADFSYFNKDSAFILLGHLRAKQGNSPKVMRMLEYLKFNVTGNKQLGMITMELANSDFKELNDLKSNPPVFKSDCNSALAQILILFLKLKILNYDSHAGNVLGKEDGTKTFLIDFGRTLNFTNRNPFPSEGSEIIQQYNAITRGNYDADKREVLSFGVTDLYVSGRTTEDEVIDRMQKIVKFMAYIDYCTNTTYFDMSKMDRAQLITFLRYLYGPEFSDKWTKRRPDFTLTSGARTAYASLIPTIRSLTEAPLVATNRLSDNAIQGMIQSGKLFSIKAGVSYDRNDVSSWSIPDVLSSASTGRAADFSPAPINVGLRQRPARASVQIQDDEEECDPVKETCCDKVTGFCKKMIGLGGRRTKRRGSKKRFAKTKKGSRK
;
A
#
# COMPACT_ATOMS: atom_id res chain seq x y z
N MET A 1 -4.47 -10.88 64.53
CA MET A 1 -4.31 -11.67 63.29
C MET A 1 -5.05 -10.96 62.16
N GLY A 2 -4.33 -10.40 61.18
CA GLY A 2 -4.94 -9.73 60.03
C GLY A 2 -4.07 -9.91 58.80
N LYS A 3 -4.39 -10.89 57.95
CA LYS A 3 -3.69 -11.16 56.70
C LYS A 3 -3.98 -10.02 55.72
N GLN A 4 -2.97 -9.20 55.41
CA GLN A 4 -3.01 -8.30 54.26
C GLN A 4 -3.10 -9.13 52.98
N GLN A 5 -4.28 -9.12 52.35
CA GLN A 5 -4.46 -9.66 51.01
C GLN A 5 -3.67 -8.80 50.01
N LYS A 6 -2.59 -9.36 49.45
CA LYS A 6 -1.93 -8.83 48.26
C LYS A 6 -2.96 -8.82 47.12
N LYS A 7 -3.45 -7.63 46.75
CA LYS A 7 -4.15 -7.42 45.47
C LYS A 7 -3.23 -7.83 44.33
N LYS A 8 -3.46 -9.03 43.76
CA LYS A 8 -2.93 -9.40 42.44
C LYS A 8 -3.46 -8.36 41.44
N LYS A 9 -2.59 -7.46 40.99
CA LYS A 9 -2.83 -6.69 39.76
C LYS A 9 -2.86 -7.70 38.62
N ASN A 10 -4.06 -8.18 38.27
CA ASN A 10 -4.30 -8.79 36.98
C ASN A 10 -4.07 -7.70 35.93
N GLY A 11 -2.82 -7.58 35.48
CA GLY A 11 -2.50 -6.85 34.26
C GLY A 11 -3.18 -7.62 33.13
N THR A 12 -4.39 -7.21 32.77
CA THR A 12 -4.99 -7.57 31.50
C THR A 12 -4.02 -7.08 30.43
N LYS A 13 -3.19 -8.00 29.91
CA LYS A 13 -2.35 -7.76 28.74
C LYS A 13 -3.28 -7.19 27.67
N ARG A 14 -3.19 -5.89 27.41
CA ARG A 14 -3.87 -5.26 26.28
C ARG A 14 -3.46 -6.06 25.05
N LYS A 15 -4.38 -6.82 24.46
CA LYS A 15 -4.12 -7.61 23.26
C LYS A 15 -4.12 -6.62 22.09
N VAL A 16 -2.91 -6.31 21.62
CA VAL A 16 -2.53 -5.33 20.60
C VAL A 16 -2.63 -5.94 19.20
N LYS A 17 -3.42 -5.38 18.28
CA LYS A 17 -3.77 -6.02 17.01
C LYS A 17 -4.05 -4.99 15.89
N GLY A 18 -3.22 -4.95 14.83
CA GLY A 18 -3.25 -4.15 13.58
C GLY A 18 -2.13 -4.57 12.58
N GLY A 19 -2.47 -4.72 11.28
CA GLY A 19 -1.72 -5.20 10.08
C GLY A 19 -0.90 -6.51 10.05
N LEU A 20 -0.30 -6.86 8.90
CA LEU A 20 0.43 -8.12 8.69
C LEU A 20 1.47 -8.39 9.79
N LYS A 21 1.28 -9.51 10.50
CA LYS A 21 2.18 -9.95 11.56
C LYS A 21 3.03 -11.12 11.10
N GLN A 22 4.35 -10.95 11.11
CA GLN A 22 5.27 -12.05 10.89
C GLN A 22 5.20 -13.05 12.05
N LYS A 23 5.21 -14.35 11.74
CA LYS A 23 5.15 -15.41 12.76
C LYS A 23 6.43 -15.50 13.57
N ASN A 24 7.56 -15.57 12.88
CA ASN A 24 8.87 -15.65 13.48
C ASN A 24 9.56 -14.26 13.41
N PRO A 25 9.71 -13.52 14.53
CA PRO A 25 10.33 -12.20 14.52
C PRO A 25 11.84 -12.21 14.25
N GLU A 26 12.49 -13.38 14.28
CA GLU A 26 13.94 -13.52 14.00
C GLU A 26 14.24 -13.51 12.50
N LEU A 27 13.24 -13.76 11.64
CA LEU A 27 13.40 -13.67 10.20
C LEU A 27 13.29 -12.20 9.75
N THR A 28 13.97 -11.85 8.66
CA THR A 28 13.60 -10.64 7.91
C THR A 28 12.30 -10.86 7.13
N SER A 29 11.64 -9.79 6.70
CA SER A 29 10.45 -9.88 5.85
C SER A 29 10.72 -10.67 4.57
N TRP A 30 11.86 -10.42 3.93
CA TRP A 30 12.28 -11.17 2.75
C TRP A 30 12.54 -12.66 3.06
N GLN A 31 13.17 -13.01 4.20
CA GLN A 31 13.32 -14.43 4.61
C GLN A 31 11.97 -15.13 4.76
N ALA A 32 10.99 -14.46 5.35
CA ALA A 32 9.64 -14.99 5.47
C ALA A 32 8.98 -15.21 4.10
N VAL A 33 9.08 -14.24 3.18
CA VAL A 33 8.57 -14.38 1.80
C VAL A 33 9.30 -15.51 1.05
N TYR A 34 10.63 -15.53 1.09
CA TYR A 34 11.45 -16.50 0.39
C TYR A 34 11.22 -17.93 0.89
N LYS A 35 10.95 -18.11 2.20
CA LYS A 35 10.56 -19.41 2.77
C LYS A 35 9.22 -19.91 2.21
N MET A 36 8.25 -19.02 2.01
CA MET A 36 6.98 -19.39 1.35
C MET A 36 7.18 -19.74 -0.13
N ILE A 37 8.01 -18.99 -0.87
CA ILE A 37 8.41 -19.31 -2.26
C ILE A 37 9.09 -20.69 -2.32
N SER A 38 9.95 -20.98 -1.35
CA SER A 38 10.74 -22.21 -1.30
C SER A 38 9.92 -23.46 -0.99
N ASN A 39 8.68 -23.32 -0.53
CA ASN A 39 7.80 -24.46 -0.29
C ASN A 39 7.64 -25.29 -1.58
N PRO A 40 7.96 -26.59 -1.60
CA PRO A 40 7.91 -27.43 -2.80
C PRO A 40 6.54 -27.46 -3.48
N ALA A 41 5.47 -27.42 -2.69
CA ALA A 41 4.08 -27.52 -3.14
C ALA A 41 3.42 -26.14 -3.36
N SER A 42 4.19 -25.05 -3.33
CA SER A 42 3.67 -23.74 -3.72
C SER A 42 3.40 -23.66 -5.23
N THR A 43 2.39 -22.87 -5.60
CA THR A 43 1.99 -22.65 -6.99
C THR A 43 1.95 -21.17 -7.31
N LEU A 44 2.42 -20.82 -8.50
CA LEU A 44 2.47 -19.45 -9.00
C LEU A 44 1.50 -19.31 -10.17
N THR A 45 0.60 -18.34 -10.07
CA THR A 45 -0.41 -18.03 -11.08
C THR A 45 -0.30 -16.56 -11.49
N LYS A 46 -0.78 -16.23 -12.70
CA LYS A 46 -0.81 -14.84 -13.18
C LYS A 46 -2.00 -14.11 -12.56
N ILE A 47 -1.82 -12.82 -12.28
CA ILE A 47 -2.93 -11.87 -12.10
C ILE A 47 -2.92 -10.97 -13.35
N ALA A 48 -2.06 -9.94 -13.35
CA ALA A 48 -2.02 -8.88 -14.35
C ALA A 48 -0.66 -8.79 -15.06
N TYR A 49 -0.67 -8.34 -16.31
CA TYR A 49 0.55 -8.02 -17.07
C TYR A 49 0.37 -6.91 -18.10
N SER A 50 -0.82 -6.32 -18.25
CA SER A 50 -1.07 -5.29 -19.26
C SER A 50 -0.57 -3.90 -18.84
N SER A 51 -0.25 -3.70 -17.56
CA SER A 51 0.36 -2.47 -17.05
C SER A 51 1.69 -2.17 -17.75
N LEU A 52 1.99 -0.89 -17.99
CA LEU A 52 3.22 -0.44 -18.65
C LEU A 52 4.49 -0.96 -17.97
N LYS A 53 4.49 -1.05 -16.64
CA LYS A 53 5.70 -1.39 -15.84
C LYS A 53 5.53 -2.65 -14.98
N GLY A 54 4.29 -2.99 -14.61
CA GLY A 54 3.97 -4.03 -13.63
C GLY A 54 3.71 -5.43 -14.21
N TYR A 55 4.19 -6.44 -13.49
CA TYR A 55 3.85 -7.86 -13.70
C TYR A 55 3.39 -8.44 -12.37
N ILE A 56 2.13 -8.88 -12.30
CA ILE A 56 1.51 -9.29 -11.04
C ILE A 56 1.26 -10.80 -11.06
N PHE A 57 1.81 -11.48 -10.06
CA PHE A 57 1.62 -12.91 -9.83
C PHE A 57 0.96 -13.14 -8.47
N LYS A 58 0.30 -14.29 -8.33
CA LYS A 58 -0.16 -14.83 -7.05
C LYS A 58 0.63 -16.10 -6.74
N LEU A 59 1.22 -16.18 -5.56
CA LEU A 59 1.79 -17.39 -5.00
C LEU A 59 0.82 -17.96 -3.98
N ASP A 60 0.39 -19.21 -4.16
CA ASP A 60 -0.38 -19.96 -3.19
C ASP A 60 0.52 -21.02 -2.53
N VAL A 61 0.45 -21.18 -1.20
CA VAL A 61 1.06 -22.29 -0.47
C VAL A 61 -0.03 -23.23 0.07
N PRO A 62 0.24 -24.53 0.28
CA PRO A 62 -0.77 -25.44 0.82
C PRO A 62 -1.28 -24.95 2.18
N PRO A 63 -2.60 -25.07 2.47
CA PRO A 63 -3.26 -24.44 3.62
C PRO A 63 -2.97 -25.18 4.93
N SER A 64 -1.70 -25.19 5.33
CA SER A 64 -1.23 -25.75 6.60
C SER A 64 -0.44 -24.68 7.37
N PRO A 65 -0.70 -24.45 8.68
CA PRO A 65 -0.15 -23.33 9.43
C PRO A 65 1.38 -23.17 9.36
N GLU A 66 2.13 -24.25 9.20
CA GLU A 66 3.60 -24.27 9.07
C GLU A 66 4.12 -23.75 7.73
N ASN A 67 3.29 -23.73 6.68
CA ASN A 67 3.66 -23.26 5.35
C ASN A 67 3.55 -21.74 5.19
N SER A 68 2.95 -21.08 6.19
CA SER A 68 2.68 -19.66 6.18
C SER A 68 3.61 -18.94 7.16
N GLU A 69 4.18 -17.81 6.77
CA GLU A 69 5.07 -17.01 7.63
C GLU A 69 4.41 -15.74 8.18
N PHE A 70 3.15 -15.51 7.83
CA PHE A 70 2.41 -14.32 8.22
C PHE A 70 1.03 -14.65 8.80
N TYR A 71 0.57 -13.78 9.69
CA TYR A 71 -0.80 -13.72 10.17
C TYR A 71 -1.45 -12.43 9.67
N GLY A 72 -2.58 -12.56 9.01
CA GLY A 72 -3.51 -11.49 8.67
C GLY A 72 -4.60 -11.31 9.73
N LEU A 73 -5.44 -10.31 9.50
CA LEU A 73 -6.53 -9.92 10.39
C LEU A 73 -7.71 -10.91 10.29
N ASN A 74 -8.32 -11.23 11.43
CA ASN A 74 -9.54 -12.04 11.48
C ASN A 74 -10.77 -11.29 10.97
N ALA A 75 -11.83 -12.03 10.65
CA ALA A 75 -13.10 -11.48 10.13
C ALA A 75 -13.74 -10.44 11.07
N ALA A 76 -13.52 -10.57 12.38
CA ALA A 76 -14.01 -9.61 13.38
C ALA A 76 -13.23 -8.27 13.37
N GLY A 77 -12.16 -8.14 12.58
CA GLY A 77 -11.32 -6.95 12.54
C GLY A 77 -10.54 -6.73 13.84
N THR A 78 -10.43 -7.78 14.66
CA THR A 78 -9.93 -7.67 16.04
C THR A 78 -8.51 -8.16 16.18
N ASP A 79 -8.11 -9.27 15.53
CA ASP A 79 -6.87 -10.03 15.83
C ASP A 79 -6.06 -10.45 14.60
N PHE A 80 -4.71 -10.44 14.71
CA PHE A 80 -3.80 -10.99 13.70
C PHE A 80 -3.43 -12.44 14.00
N ASN A 81 -4.31 -13.34 13.60
CA ASN A 81 -4.17 -14.78 13.86
C ASN A 81 -4.66 -15.66 12.71
N VAL A 82 -5.06 -15.08 11.59
CA VAL A 82 -5.44 -15.85 10.39
C VAL A 82 -4.17 -16.09 9.57
N PRO A 83 -3.72 -17.34 9.40
CA PRO A 83 -2.56 -17.61 8.55
C PRO A 83 -2.79 -17.09 7.12
N ILE A 84 -1.76 -16.50 6.53
CA ILE A 84 -1.77 -16.06 5.13
C ILE A 84 -1.17 -17.18 4.28
N TYR A 85 -1.98 -17.75 3.39
CA TYR A 85 -1.57 -18.82 2.47
C TYR A 85 -1.34 -18.33 1.04
N SER A 86 -1.66 -17.07 0.74
CA SER A 86 -1.45 -16.49 -0.57
C SER A 86 -0.70 -15.17 -0.47
N LEU A 87 0.23 -14.94 -1.40
CA LEU A 87 0.96 -13.68 -1.55
C LEU A 87 0.75 -13.17 -2.97
N ILE A 88 0.72 -11.84 -3.12
CA ILE A 88 0.79 -11.19 -4.44
C ILE A 88 2.18 -10.62 -4.62
N PHE A 89 2.78 -10.88 -5.78
CA PHE A 89 4.04 -10.30 -6.20
C PHE A 89 3.79 -9.33 -7.35
N LYS A 90 4.06 -8.04 -7.14
CA LYS A 90 4.18 -7.05 -8.23
C LYS A 90 5.66 -6.88 -8.55
N PHE A 91 6.08 -7.31 -9.73
CA PHE A 91 7.42 -7.09 -10.26
C PHE A 91 7.44 -5.89 -11.20
N ALA A 92 8.58 -5.21 -11.23
CA ALA A 92 8.94 -4.19 -12.20
C ALA A 92 10.42 -4.32 -12.59
N ILE A 93 10.77 -3.94 -13.81
CA ILE A 93 12.18 -3.85 -14.22
C ILE A 93 12.65 -2.44 -13.91
N ILE A 94 13.64 -2.31 -13.05
CA ILE A 94 14.12 -1.04 -12.54
C ILE A 94 15.33 -0.56 -13.35
N SER A 95 15.31 0.69 -13.81
CA SER A 95 16.49 1.35 -14.39
C SER A 95 16.92 2.55 -13.56
N LYS A 96 18.24 2.83 -13.56
CA LYS A 96 18.78 4.08 -13.00
C LYS A 96 18.30 5.31 -13.75
N ASN A 97 18.04 5.18 -15.06
CA ASN A 97 17.58 6.30 -15.89
C ASN A 97 16.06 6.51 -15.81
N GLY A 98 15.34 5.68 -15.03
CA GLY A 98 13.88 5.77 -14.93
C GLY A 98 13.18 5.11 -16.12
N ASP A 99 12.34 5.87 -16.83
CA ASP A 99 11.42 5.38 -17.86
C ASP A 99 12.14 5.13 -19.19
N GLU A 100 12.71 3.92 -19.34
CA GLU A 100 13.23 3.42 -20.61
C GLU A 100 12.23 2.48 -21.24
N GLU A 101 12.00 2.63 -22.55
CA GLU A 101 11.21 1.68 -23.32
C GLU A 101 11.86 0.29 -23.29
N LEU A 102 11.03 -0.73 -23.13
CA LEU A 102 11.40 -2.14 -23.22
C LEU A 102 10.78 -2.75 -24.48
N PRO A 103 11.37 -3.83 -25.02
CA PRO A 103 10.77 -4.57 -26.13
C PRO A 103 9.32 -4.93 -25.83
N GLU A 104 8.44 -4.84 -26.83
CA GLU A 104 7.03 -5.17 -26.62
C GLU A 104 6.85 -6.58 -26.06
N PHE A 105 5.85 -6.73 -25.20
CA PHE A 105 5.48 -8.01 -24.63
C PHE A 105 4.28 -8.59 -25.38
N SER A 106 4.31 -9.89 -25.68
CA SER A 106 3.19 -10.58 -26.31
C SER A 106 3.13 -12.04 -25.90
N PHE A 107 1.93 -12.60 -25.97
CA PHE A 107 1.69 -14.04 -25.86
C PHE A 107 1.34 -14.58 -27.24
N PRO A 108 2.13 -15.53 -27.78
CA PRO A 108 1.79 -16.17 -29.04
C PRO A 108 0.36 -16.72 -29.02
N GLY A 109 -0.46 -16.29 -29.99
CA GLY A 109 -1.85 -16.72 -30.13
C GLY A 109 -2.87 -15.92 -29.30
N GLU A 110 -2.45 -14.91 -28.54
CA GLU A 110 -3.37 -13.91 -27.98
C GLU A 110 -3.67 -12.86 -29.05
N LEU A 111 -4.86 -12.96 -29.63
CA LEU A 111 -5.33 -12.12 -30.73
C LEU A 111 -6.36 -11.10 -30.27
N ASP A 112 -6.38 -9.94 -30.93
CA ASP A 112 -7.40 -8.92 -30.74
C ASP A 112 -8.71 -9.28 -31.47
N GLU A 113 -9.68 -8.35 -31.44
CA GLU A 113 -10.98 -8.54 -32.10
C GLU A 113 -10.91 -8.69 -33.62
N ASN A 114 -9.80 -8.25 -34.24
CA ASN A 114 -9.55 -8.36 -35.68
C ASN A 114 -8.75 -9.62 -36.03
N GLY A 115 -8.32 -10.39 -35.03
CA GLY A 115 -7.45 -11.56 -35.22
C GLY A 115 -5.95 -11.22 -35.29
N ASP A 116 -5.57 -9.99 -34.94
CA ASP A 116 -4.17 -9.55 -34.93
C ASP A 116 -3.49 -9.85 -33.60
N GLN A 117 -2.20 -10.17 -33.61
CA GLN A 117 -1.43 -10.43 -32.40
C GLN A 117 -1.43 -9.20 -31.48
N ILE A 118 -1.80 -9.39 -30.21
CA ILE A 118 -1.76 -8.31 -29.22
C ILE A 118 -0.31 -8.11 -28.75
N TYR A 119 0.13 -6.86 -28.79
CA TYR A 119 1.39 -6.39 -28.22
C TYR A 119 1.12 -5.38 -27.10
N TYR A 120 1.87 -5.51 -26.01
CA TYR A 120 1.81 -4.63 -24.86
C TYR A 120 3.11 -3.82 -24.80
N SER A 121 3.00 -2.50 -24.90
CA SER A 121 4.12 -1.60 -24.65
C SER A 121 4.60 -1.73 -23.21
N LYS A 122 5.92 -1.72 -23.01
CA LYS A 122 6.55 -1.91 -21.71
C LYS A 122 7.63 -0.88 -21.47
N ALA A 123 7.82 -0.51 -20.20
CA ALA A 123 8.87 0.40 -19.79
C ALA A 123 9.48 -0.02 -18.45
N THR A 124 10.69 0.46 -18.18
CA THR A 124 11.30 0.35 -16.87
C THR A 124 10.67 1.32 -15.86
N GLU A 125 10.94 1.08 -14.58
CA GLU A 125 10.49 1.88 -13.46
C GLU A 125 11.68 2.51 -12.73
N ASN A 126 11.45 3.63 -12.06
CA ASN A 126 12.42 4.22 -11.14
C ASN A 126 12.36 3.55 -9.76
N LEU A 127 13.52 3.21 -9.18
CA LEU A 127 13.56 2.55 -7.86
C LEU A 127 12.89 3.37 -6.76
N ASN A 128 13.07 4.70 -6.78
CA ASN A 128 12.50 5.57 -5.77
C ASN A 128 10.98 5.65 -5.92
N ASP A 129 10.47 5.75 -7.14
CA ASP A 129 9.02 5.81 -7.38
C ASP A 129 8.35 4.48 -7.00
N PHE A 130 8.98 3.35 -7.34
CA PHE A 130 8.52 2.03 -6.92
C PHE A 130 8.52 1.85 -5.40
N LYS A 131 9.54 2.39 -4.71
CA LYS A 131 9.59 2.42 -3.25
C LYS A 131 8.51 3.35 -2.68
N VAL A 132 8.27 4.51 -3.29
CA VAL A 132 7.21 5.45 -2.89
C VAL A 132 5.84 4.77 -3.01
N GLU A 133 5.56 4.04 -4.09
CA GLU A 133 4.34 3.25 -4.25
C GLU A 133 4.13 2.30 -3.06
N SER A 134 5.15 1.49 -2.73
CA SER A 134 5.06 0.54 -1.62
C SER A 134 4.80 1.22 -0.27
N ASN A 135 5.42 2.40 -0.03
CA ASN A 135 5.21 3.20 1.17
C ASN A 135 3.80 3.78 1.24
N ILE A 136 3.29 4.28 0.11
CA ILE A 136 1.94 4.85 0.01
C ILE A 136 0.92 3.76 0.29
N GLN A 137 1.03 2.60 -0.35
CA GLN A 137 0.12 1.48 -0.12
C GLN A 137 0.12 1.04 1.35
N GLN A 138 1.30 0.87 1.95
CA GLN A 138 1.40 0.51 3.38
C GLN A 138 0.81 1.61 4.27
N SER A 139 1.03 2.89 3.96
CA SER A 139 0.40 3.99 4.70
C SER A 139 -1.12 3.98 4.57
N ILE A 140 -1.66 3.66 3.40
CA ILE A 140 -3.11 3.59 3.17
C ILE A 140 -3.70 2.47 4.02
N TYR A 141 -3.10 1.27 3.96
CA TYR A 141 -3.51 0.13 4.77
C TYR A 141 -3.59 0.50 6.26
N LEU A 142 -2.51 1.06 6.80
CA LEU A 142 -2.38 1.37 8.23
C LEU A 142 -3.34 2.45 8.71
N LYS A 143 -3.67 3.43 7.87
CA LYS A 143 -4.58 4.52 8.23
C LYS A 143 -6.04 4.18 7.99
N THR A 144 -6.35 3.13 7.24
CA THR A 144 -7.72 2.73 6.92
C THR A 144 -8.22 1.56 7.76
N ILE A 145 -7.32 0.71 8.25
CA ILE A 145 -7.66 -0.35 9.22
C ILE A 145 -8.23 0.22 10.54
N ASN A 146 -7.86 1.44 10.93
CA ASN A 146 -8.45 2.14 12.08
C ASN A 146 -9.67 2.99 11.62
N PRO A 147 -10.85 2.91 12.27
CA PRO A 147 -11.19 2.13 13.48
C PRO A 147 -11.95 0.82 13.22
N SER A 148 -12.34 0.54 11.98
CA SER A 148 -13.26 -0.56 11.63
C SER A 148 -12.61 -1.94 11.59
N GLY A 149 -11.27 -2.02 11.54
CA GLY A 149 -10.55 -3.24 11.19
C GLY A 149 -10.70 -3.64 9.73
N LYS A 150 -11.15 -2.73 8.84
CA LYS A 150 -11.39 -3.03 7.42
C LYS A 150 -10.49 -2.15 6.54
N PRO A 151 -9.26 -2.60 6.21
CA PRO A 151 -8.41 -1.86 5.28
C PRO A 151 -8.98 -1.88 3.86
N ILE A 152 -8.68 -0.84 3.08
CA ILE A 152 -9.16 -0.69 1.69
C ILE A 152 -8.15 -1.16 0.63
N CYS A 153 -6.99 -1.63 1.07
CA CYS A 153 -5.97 -2.22 0.21
C CYS A 153 -5.28 -3.37 0.95
N LEU A 154 -4.39 -4.07 0.26
CA LEU A 154 -3.59 -5.16 0.84
C LEU A 154 -2.38 -4.61 1.61
N ALA A 155 -2.01 -5.25 2.72
CA ALA A 155 -0.77 -4.93 3.42
C ALA A 155 0.43 -5.31 2.57
N VAL A 156 1.45 -4.46 2.58
CA VAL A 156 2.77 -4.82 2.07
C VAL A 156 3.43 -5.76 3.07
N ALA A 157 3.90 -6.90 2.59
CA ALA A 157 4.67 -7.87 3.36
C ALA A 157 6.18 -7.66 3.24
N ASP A 158 6.64 -7.25 2.05
CA ASP A 158 8.04 -6.95 1.77
C ASP A 158 8.17 -6.01 0.56
N PHE A 159 9.29 -5.28 0.52
CA PHE A 159 9.78 -4.57 -0.66
C PHE A 159 11.22 -5.02 -0.86
N SER A 160 11.57 -5.46 -2.06
CA SER A 160 12.92 -5.94 -2.36
C SER A 160 13.34 -5.56 -3.78
N TYR A 161 14.64 -5.40 -4.01
CA TYR A 161 15.21 -5.29 -5.34
C TYR A 161 16.47 -6.15 -5.49
N PHE A 162 16.70 -6.60 -6.72
CA PHE A 162 17.69 -7.64 -7.06
C PHE A 162 18.52 -7.20 -8.26
N ASN A 163 19.84 -7.35 -8.18
CA ASN A 163 20.70 -7.33 -9.37
C ASN A 163 20.38 -8.52 -10.29
N LYS A 164 21.02 -8.54 -11.47
CA LYS A 164 20.82 -9.58 -12.49
C LYS A 164 20.95 -10.99 -11.94
N ASP A 165 22.05 -11.30 -11.26
CA ASP A 165 22.33 -12.66 -10.81
C ASP A 165 21.32 -13.13 -9.76
N SER A 166 20.99 -12.25 -8.81
CA SER A 166 20.01 -12.52 -7.75
C SER A 166 18.59 -12.64 -8.31
N ALA A 167 18.24 -11.79 -9.28
CA ALA A 167 16.98 -11.88 -10.00
C ALA A 167 16.88 -13.22 -10.76
N PHE A 168 17.96 -13.69 -11.37
CA PHE A 168 17.97 -14.94 -12.13
C PHE A 168 17.73 -16.15 -11.22
N ILE A 169 18.31 -16.15 -10.02
CA ILE A 169 18.07 -17.17 -8.99
C ILE A 169 16.60 -17.16 -8.57
N LEU A 170 16.07 -15.99 -8.19
CA LEU A 170 14.68 -15.85 -7.77
C LEU A 170 13.70 -16.28 -8.86
N LEU A 171 13.86 -15.77 -10.08
CA LEU A 171 13.00 -16.11 -11.21
C LEU A 171 13.12 -17.60 -11.58
N GLY A 172 14.29 -18.21 -11.37
CA GLY A 172 14.48 -19.66 -11.49
C GLY A 172 13.63 -20.46 -10.50
N HIS A 173 13.63 -20.04 -9.22
CA HIS A 173 12.79 -20.67 -8.19
C HIS A 173 11.30 -20.49 -8.49
N LEU A 174 10.88 -19.29 -8.92
CA LEU A 174 9.50 -19.01 -9.30
C LEU A 174 9.06 -19.80 -10.53
N ARG A 175 9.96 -20.02 -11.51
CA ARG A 175 9.68 -20.85 -12.68
C ARG A 175 9.31 -22.28 -12.30
N ALA A 176 9.94 -22.84 -11.27
CA ALA A 176 9.59 -24.17 -10.76
C ALA A 176 8.17 -24.24 -10.16
N LYS A 177 7.52 -23.09 -9.91
CA LYS A 177 6.17 -23.00 -9.30
C LYS A 177 5.06 -22.72 -10.30
N GLN A 178 5.36 -22.55 -11.58
CA GLN A 178 4.41 -22.06 -12.60
C GLN A 178 3.16 -22.91 -12.86
N GLY A 179 3.10 -24.15 -12.36
CA GLY A 179 1.96 -25.06 -12.56
C GLY A 179 1.61 -25.31 -14.04
N ASN A 180 2.61 -25.45 -14.92
CA ASN A 180 2.45 -25.58 -16.38
C ASN A 180 1.75 -24.43 -17.10
N SER A 181 1.60 -23.25 -16.48
CA SER A 181 1.01 -22.09 -17.15
C SER A 181 1.98 -21.46 -18.16
N PRO A 182 1.70 -21.52 -19.49
CA PRO A 182 2.57 -20.87 -20.48
C PRO A 182 2.63 -19.36 -20.29
N LYS A 183 1.53 -18.77 -19.80
CA LYS A 183 1.47 -17.33 -19.52
C LYS A 183 2.43 -16.92 -18.39
N VAL A 184 2.45 -17.68 -17.29
CA VAL A 184 3.39 -17.45 -16.18
C VAL A 184 4.84 -17.64 -16.67
N MET A 185 5.11 -18.71 -17.43
CA MET A 185 6.45 -18.96 -17.99
C MET A 185 6.95 -17.77 -18.80
N ARG A 186 6.13 -17.31 -19.73
CA ARG A 186 6.49 -16.23 -20.65
C ARG A 186 6.68 -14.88 -19.94
N MET A 187 5.91 -14.59 -18.90
CA MET A 187 6.14 -13.41 -18.04
C MET A 187 7.49 -13.50 -17.31
N LEU A 188 7.80 -14.65 -16.71
CA LEU A 188 9.07 -14.87 -16.00
C LEU A 188 10.27 -14.80 -16.94
N GLU A 189 10.15 -15.37 -18.14
CA GLU A 189 11.18 -15.30 -19.18
C GLU A 189 11.40 -13.87 -19.67
N TYR A 190 10.32 -13.11 -19.88
CA TYR A 190 10.41 -11.71 -20.24
C TYR A 190 11.13 -10.89 -19.16
N LEU A 191 10.77 -11.07 -17.89
CA LEU A 191 11.46 -10.44 -16.76
C LEU A 191 12.96 -10.82 -16.75
N LYS A 192 13.26 -12.11 -16.91
CA LYS A 192 14.65 -12.60 -16.93
C LYS A 192 15.47 -12.03 -18.09
N PHE A 193 14.87 -11.92 -19.28
CA PHE A 193 15.55 -11.41 -20.47
C PHE A 193 15.89 -9.92 -20.37
N ASN A 194 14.98 -9.14 -19.78
CA ASN A 194 15.10 -7.68 -19.72
C ASN A 194 15.80 -7.16 -18.44
N VAL A 195 16.08 -8.02 -17.47
CA VAL A 195 17.00 -7.72 -16.36
C VAL A 195 18.44 -7.93 -16.82
N THR A 196 19.16 -6.84 -17.00
CA THR A 196 20.53 -6.76 -17.56
C THR A 196 21.53 -6.24 -16.52
N GLY A 197 22.81 -6.08 -16.87
CA GLY A 197 23.83 -5.56 -15.93
C GLY A 197 23.53 -4.14 -15.41
N ASN A 198 22.74 -3.36 -16.15
CA ASN A 198 22.31 -2.00 -15.80
C ASN A 198 20.84 -1.90 -15.34
N LYS A 199 20.09 -3.01 -15.35
CA LYS A 199 18.68 -3.06 -14.93
C LYS A 199 18.50 -4.05 -13.78
N GLN A 200 17.67 -3.70 -12.81
CA GLN A 200 17.39 -4.53 -11.64
C GLN A 200 15.97 -5.08 -11.70
N LEU A 201 15.69 -6.11 -10.91
CA LEU A 201 14.32 -6.56 -10.67
C LEU A 201 13.82 -5.92 -9.37
N GLY A 202 12.71 -5.20 -9.41
CA GLY A 202 12.00 -4.73 -8.22
C GLY A 202 10.83 -5.65 -7.91
N MET A 203 10.53 -5.86 -6.62
CA MET A 203 9.38 -6.63 -6.16
C MET A 203 8.70 -5.96 -4.97
N ILE A 204 7.37 -5.78 -5.06
CA ILE A 204 6.48 -5.53 -3.92
C ILE A 204 5.75 -6.83 -3.62
N THR A 205 5.83 -7.31 -2.38
CA THR A 205 5.06 -8.45 -1.90
C THR A 205 3.90 -7.96 -1.05
N MET A 206 2.70 -8.47 -1.30
CA MET A 206 1.48 -8.12 -0.58
C MET A 206 0.80 -9.36 0.00
N GLU A 207 0.12 -9.20 1.13
CA GLU A 207 -0.71 -10.26 1.70
C GLU A 207 -1.95 -10.51 0.86
N LEU A 208 -2.35 -11.77 0.71
CA LEU A 208 -3.67 -12.12 0.22
C LEU A 208 -4.25 -13.20 1.13
N ALA A 209 -5.19 -12.80 1.99
CA ALA A 209 -5.74 -13.71 3.00
C ALA A 209 -6.61 -14.84 2.42
N ASN A 210 -7.05 -14.74 1.15
CA ASN A 210 -7.85 -15.76 0.47
C ASN A 210 -7.44 -15.83 -1.02
N SER A 211 -7.29 -17.04 -1.55
CA SER A 211 -6.93 -17.34 -2.95
C SER A 211 -7.96 -16.90 -4.01
N ASP A 212 -9.19 -16.58 -3.63
CA ASP A 212 -10.36 -16.46 -4.53
C ASP A 212 -10.54 -15.07 -5.17
N PHE A 213 -9.51 -14.23 -5.15
CA PHE A 213 -9.55 -12.89 -5.75
C PHE A 213 -9.15 -12.91 -7.23
N LYS A 214 -9.86 -12.13 -8.04
CA LYS A 214 -9.59 -11.88 -9.47
C LYS A 214 -9.60 -10.38 -9.75
N GLU A 215 -9.08 -9.97 -10.90
CA GLU A 215 -9.29 -8.59 -11.37
C GLU A 215 -10.78 -8.31 -11.55
N LEU A 216 -11.25 -7.15 -11.13
CA LEU A 216 -12.68 -6.78 -11.25
C LEU A 216 -13.14 -6.80 -12.72
N ASN A 217 -12.23 -6.51 -13.66
CA ASN A 217 -12.53 -6.60 -15.08
C ASN A 217 -12.94 -8.01 -15.53
N ASP A 218 -12.38 -9.05 -14.91
CA ASP A 218 -12.69 -10.46 -15.22
C ASP A 218 -14.07 -10.87 -14.68
N LEU A 219 -14.64 -10.10 -13.75
CA LEU A 219 -15.96 -10.36 -13.15
C LEU A 219 -17.12 -9.72 -13.93
N LYS A 220 -16.84 -8.98 -15.03
CA LYS A 220 -17.85 -8.33 -15.87
C LYS A 220 -18.91 -9.28 -16.42
N SER A 221 -18.56 -10.56 -16.62
CA SER A 221 -19.47 -11.61 -17.07
C SER A 221 -20.53 -12.00 -16.03
N ASN A 222 -20.38 -11.57 -14.77
CA ASN A 222 -21.35 -11.73 -13.70
C ASN A 222 -21.86 -10.35 -13.21
N PRO A 223 -22.87 -9.76 -13.88
CA PRO A 223 -23.29 -8.38 -13.63
C PRO A 223 -23.70 -8.06 -12.18
N PRO A 224 -24.44 -8.93 -11.45
CA PRO A 224 -24.75 -8.68 -10.04
C PRO A 224 -23.51 -8.53 -9.16
N VAL A 225 -22.53 -9.43 -9.33
CA VAL A 225 -21.26 -9.41 -8.58
C VAL A 225 -20.43 -8.20 -8.98
N PHE A 226 -20.29 -7.95 -10.27
CA PHE A 226 -19.57 -6.79 -10.80
C PHE A 226 -20.15 -5.47 -10.26
N LYS A 227 -21.48 -5.35 -10.15
CA LYS A 227 -22.16 -4.18 -9.60
C LYS A 227 -21.89 -4.01 -8.10
N SER A 228 -21.92 -5.11 -7.32
CA SER A 228 -21.57 -5.11 -5.90
C SER A 228 -20.11 -4.68 -5.69
N ASP A 229 -19.20 -5.21 -6.49
CA ASP A 229 -17.78 -4.90 -6.39
C ASP A 229 -17.46 -3.47 -6.84
N CYS A 230 -18.17 -2.94 -7.84
CA CYS A 230 -18.09 -1.52 -8.21
C CYS A 230 -18.52 -0.60 -7.06
N ASN A 231 -19.60 -0.96 -6.34
CA ASN A 231 -20.04 -0.22 -5.16
C ASN A 231 -18.95 -0.23 -4.07
N SER A 232 -18.43 -1.41 -3.74
CA SER A 232 -17.36 -1.57 -2.74
C SER A 232 -16.08 -0.83 -3.12
N ALA A 233 -15.63 -0.94 -4.37
CA ALA A 233 -14.44 -0.26 -4.86
C ALA A 233 -14.60 1.27 -4.85
N LEU A 234 -15.74 1.79 -5.31
CA LEU A 234 -16.00 3.23 -5.29
C LEU A 234 -16.11 3.78 -3.86
N ALA A 235 -16.72 3.04 -2.94
CA ALA A 235 -16.71 3.38 -1.51
C ALA A 235 -15.27 3.46 -0.97
N GLN A 236 -14.40 2.51 -1.33
CA GLN A 236 -12.98 2.52 -0.95
C GLN A 236 -12.21 3.70 -1.54
N ILE A 237 -12.46 4.07 -2.80
CA ILE A 237 -11.88 5.26 -3.45
C ILE A 237 -12.29 6.54 -2.72
N LEU A 238 -13.57 6.68 -2.37
CA LEU A 238 -14.07 7.81 -1.58
C LEU A 238 -13.43 7.86 -0.19
N ILE A 239 -13.28 6.71 0.48
CA ILE A 239 -12.61 6.61 1.79
C ILE A 239 -11.15 7.03 1.69
N LEU A 240 -10.43 6.60 0.65
CA LEU A 240 -9.05 7.00 0.37
C LEU A 240 -8.93 8.53 0.30
N PHE A 241 -9.79 9.17 -0.51
CA PHE A 241 -9.80 10.61 -0.66
C PHE A 241 -10.22 11.33 0.62
N LEU A 242 -11.29 10.90 1.29
CA LEU A 242 -11.83 11.60 2.46
C LEU A 242 -10.96 11.45 3.71
N LYS A 243 -10.38 10.27 3.96
CA LYS A 243 -9.50 10.05 5.12
C LYS A 243 -8.10 10.60 4.89
N LEU A 244 -7.54 10.37 3.70
CA LEU A 244 -6.11 10.58 3.45
C LEU A 244 -5.81 11.74 2.53
N LYS A 245 -6.84 12.28 1.85
CA LYS A 245 -6.70 13.31 0.82
C LYS A 245 -5.76 12.85 -0.29
N ILE A 246 -5.78 11.54 -0.56
CA ILE A 246 -5.04 10.89 -1.64
C ILE A 246 -6.04 10.58 -2.75
N LEU A 247 -5.69 10.91 -3.99
CA LEU A 247 -6.39 10.46 -5.19
C LEU A 247 -5.50 9.46 -5.92
N ASN A 248 -6.00 8.25 -6.14
CA ASN A 248 -5.42 7.34 -7.13
C ASN A 248 -6.03 7.69 -8.49
N TYR A 249 -5.25 8.34 -9.35
CA TYR A 249 -5.72 8.76 -10.68
C TYR A 249 -5.48 7.70 -11.76
N ASP A 250 -5.23 6.46 -11.33
CA ASP A 250 -5.24 5.25 -12.16
C ASP A 250 -6.27 4.24 -11.64
N SER A 251 -7.39 4.75 -11.13
CA SER A 251 -8.47 3.95 -10.56
C SER A 251 -9.37 3.37 -11.65
N HIS A 252 -8.95 2.26 -12.26
CA HIS A 252 -9.75 1.48 -13.22
C HIS A 252 -10.00 0.05 -12.73
N ALA A 253 -10.89 -0.70 -13.41
CA ALA A 253 -11.29 -2.06 -12.98
C ALA A 253 -10.13 -3.07 -12.91
N GLY A 254 -9.09 -2.92 -13.73
CA GLY A 254 -7.87 -3.75 -13.62
C GLY A 254 -7.05 -3.52 -12.34
N ASN A 255 -7.22 -2.37 -11.67
CA ASN A 255 -6.52 -2.02 -10.43
C ASN A 255 -7.39 -2.29 -9.18
N VAL A 256 -8.37 -3.18 -9.33
CA VAL A 256 -9.24 -3.64 -8.24
C VAL A 256 -9.28 -5.16 -8.25
N LEU A 257 -9.04 -5.74 -7.08
CA LEU A 257 -9.30 -7.16 -6.85
C LEU A 257 -10.72 -7.32 -6.32
N GLY A 258 -11.52 -8.19 -6.94
CA GLY A 258 -12.86 -8.58 -6.52
C GLY A 258 -12.94 -10.07 -6.22
N LYS A 259 -13.96 -10.47 -5.47
CA LYS A 259 -14.24 -11.86 -5.13
C LYS A 259 -15.49 -12.31 -5.87
N GLU A 260 -15.53 -13.55 -6.35
CA GLU A 260 -16.67 -14.05 -7.14
C GLU A 260 -18.01 -14.06 -6.38
N ASP A 261 -17.99 -13.99 -5.05
CA ASP A 261 -19.20 -13.89 -4.22
C ASP A 261 -19.64 -12.43 -3.96
N GLY A 262 -18.91 -11.44 -4.48
CA GLY A 262 -19.21 -10.01 -4.34
C GLY A 262 -19.08 -9.46 -2.92
N THR A 263 -18.41 -10.18 -2.01
CA THR A 263 -18.37 -9.84 -0.58
C THR A 263 -17.24 -8.90 -0.20
N LYS A 264 -16.20 -8.79 -1.04
CA LYS A 264 -15.00 -8.05 -0.71
C LYS A 264 -14.23 -7.62 -1.95
N THR A 265 -13.79 -6.37 -1.95
CA THR A 265 -12.82 -5.86 -2.92
C THR A 265 -11.62 -5.23 -2.24
N PHE A 266 -10.53 -5.08 -2.97
CA PHE A 266 -9.35 -4.33 -2.56
C PHE A 266 -8.83 -3.48 -3.70
N LEU A 267 -8.48 -2.23 -3.38
CA LEU A 267 -7.67 -1.41 -4.29
C LEU A 267 -6.24 -1.94 -4.31
N ILE A 268 -5.68 -2.06 -5.51
CA ILE A 268 -4.28 -2.39 -5.77
C ILE A 268 -3.69 -1.34 -6.71
N ASP A 269 -2.36 -1.37 -6.86
CA ASP A 269 -1.58 -0.47 -7.72
C ASP A 269 -1.73 1.02 -7.33
N PHE A 270 -0.71 1.53 -6.65
CA PHE A 270 -0.65 2.92 -6.20
C PHE A 270 0.50 3.69 -6.85
N GLY A 271 0.94 3.25 -8.04
CA GLY A 271 2.01 3.91 -8.80
C GLY A 271 1.65 5.34 -9.24
N ARG A 272 0.35 5.67 -9.31
CA ARG A 272 -0.17 6.97 -9.75
C ARG A 272 -1.09 7.57 -8.69
N THR A 273 -0.52 8.36 -7.79
CA THR A 273 -1.28 9.02 -6.73
C THR A 273 -0.94 10.50 -6.56
N LEU A 274 -1.96 11.31 -6.25
CA LEU A 274 -1.81 12.70 -5.85
C LEU A 274 -2.15 12.83 -4.36
N ASN A 275 -1.30 13.51 -3.59
CA ASN A 275 -1.53 13.75 -2.17
C ASN A 275 -1.87 15.23 -1.92
N PHE A 276 -3.15 15.51 -1.71
CA PHE A 276 -3.70 16.86 -1.47
C PHE A 276 -3.40 17.41 -0.08
N THR A 277 -2.73 16.66 0.80
CA THR A 277 -2.13 17.24 2.01
C THR A 277 -0.83 18.01 1.70
N ASN A 278 -0.22 17.76 0.55
CA ASN A 278 0.95 18.50 0.09
C ASN A 278 0.55 19.88 -0.45
N ARG A 279 1.44 20.86 -0.30
CA ARG A 279 1.24 22.22 -0.85
C ARG A 279 1.05 22.18 -2.37
N ASN A 280 1.87 21.39 -3.07
CA ASN A 280 1.69 21.06 -4.47
C ASN A 280 1.43 19.54 -4.58
N PRO A 281 0.20 19.11 -4.91
CA PRO A 281 -0.11 17.69 -5.02
C PRO A 281 0.29 17.10 -6.38
N PHE A 282 0.49 17.94 -7.39
CA PHE A 282 0.73 17.53 -8.77
C PHE A 282 2.21 17.19 -9.01
N PRO A 283 2.51 16.34 -10.00
CA PRO A 283 3.86 16.16 -10.50
C PRO A 283 4.36 17.43 -11.24
N SER A 284 5.32 17.32 -12.17
CA SER A 284 5.60 18.42 -13.09
C SER A 284 4.30 18.81 -13.85
N GLU A 285 4.24 20.03 -14.36
CA GLU A 285 3.05 20.60 -15.04
C GLU A 285 1.80 20.91 -14.18
N GLY A 286 1.90 21.01 -12.85
CA GLY A 286 0.73 21.33 -12.00
C GLY A 286 -0.08 22.57 -12.42
N SER A 287 0.54 23.59 -13.01
CA SER A 287 -0.16 24.78 -13.51
C SER A 287 -1.02 24.48 -14.74
N GLU A 288 -0.53 23.62 -15.65
CA GLU A 288 -1.24 23.22 -16.88
C GLU A 288 -2.43 22.33 -16.53
N ILE A 289 -2.25 21.39 -15.60
CA ILE A 289 -3.34 20.55 -15.07
C ILE A 289 -4.47 21.42 -14.49
N ILE A 290 -4.13 22.46 -13.72
CA ILE A 290 -5.12 23.39 -13.14
C ILE A 290 -5.81 24.21 -14.24
N GLN A 291 -5.07 24.69 -15.24
CA GLN A 291 -5.65 25.44 -16.36
C GLN A 291 -6.64 24.57 -17.15
N GLN A 292 -6.26 23.32 -17.45
CA GLN A 292 -7.13 22.37 -18.13
C GLN A 292 -8.37 22.05 -17.30
N TYR A 293 -8.23 21.85 -15.98
CA TYR A 293 -9.36 21.65 -15.07
C TYR A 293 -10.35 22.83 -15.15
N ASN A 294 -9.85 24.06 -15.04
CA ASN A 294 -10.70 25.25 -15.09
C ASN A 294 -11.40 25.38 -16.46
N ALA A 295 -10.70 25.07 -17.55
CA ALA A 295 -11.24 25.12 -18.91
C ALA A 295 -12.39 24.11 -19.11
N ILE A 296 -12.19 22.84 -18.74
CA ILE A 296 -13.19 21.78 -18.96
C ILE A 296 -14.39 21.90 -18.01
N THR A 297 -14.15 22.31 -16.76
CA THR A 297 -15.23 22.46 -15.77
C THR A 297 -15.98 23.77 -15.93
N ARG A 298 -15.37 24.79 -16.54
CA ARG A 298 -15.77 26.22 -16.45
C ARG A 298 -15.89 26.70 -15.00
N GLY A 299 -15.11 26.07 -14.12
CA GLY A 299 -15.13 26.31 -12.67
C GLY A 299 -13.83 26.92 -12.18
N ASN A 300 -13.63 26.83 -10.86
CA ASN A 300 -12.42 27.28 -10.20
C ASN A 300 -11.86 26.14 -9.35
N TYR A 301 -10.73 25.58 -9.78
CA TYR A 301 -10.03 24.50 -9.11
C TYR A 301 -9.81 24.76 -7.62
N ASP A 302 -9.38 25.96 -7.23
CA ASP A 302 -9.08 26.26 -5.83
C ASP A 302 -10.35 26.32 -4.97
N ALA A 303 -11.47 26.79 -5.53
CA ALA A 303 -12.77 26.78 -4.87
C ALA A 303 -13.29 25.35 -4.70
N ASP A 304 -13.30 24.57 -5.79
CA ASP A 304 -13.76 23.17 -5.79
C ASP A 304 -12.90 22.32 -4.84
N LYS A 305 -11.57 22.46 -4.93
CA LYS A 305 -10.61 21.82 -4.04
C LYS A 305 -10.90 22.16 -2.58
N ARG A 306 -11.10 23.44 -2.25
CA ARG A 306 -11.37 23.85 -0.87
C ARG A 306 -12.66 23.24 -0.34
N GLU A 307 -13.70 23.21 -1.17
CA GLU A 307 -14.97 22.59 -0.83
C GLU A 307 -14.80 21.09 -0.58
N VAL A 308 -14.28 20.33 -1.54
CA VAL A 308 -14.18 18.87 -1.40
C VAL A 308 -13.21 18.43 -0.31
N LEU A 309 -12.12 19.19 -0.09
CA LEU A 309 -11.18 18.88 0.99
C LEU A 309 -11.78 19.17 2.38
N SER A 310 -12.81 20.01 2.48
CA SER A 310 -13.51 20.29 3.75
C SER A 310 -14.34 19.10 4.26
N PHE A 311 -14.77 18.19 3.36
CA PHE A 311 -15.54 17.01 3.75
C PHE A 311 -14.66 15.97 4.44
N GLY A 312 -15.15 15.43 5.54
CA GLY A 312 -14.67 14.21 6.19
C GLY A 312 -15.54 13.00 5.84
N VAL A 313 -15.10 11.82 6.25
CA VAL A 313 -15.86 10.57 6.02
C VAL A 313 -17.26 10.61 6.65
N THR A 314 -17.38 11.21 7.84
CA THR A 314 -18.65 11.29 8.57
C THR A 314 -19.67 12.20 7.90
N ASP A 315 -19.22 13.10 7.01
CA ASP A 315 -20.11 13.94 6.21
C ASP A 315 -20.87 13.15 5.15
N LEU A 316 -20.49 11.88 4.92
CA LEU A 316 -21.19 10.94 4.06
C LEU A 316 -22.13 10.00 4.83
N TYR A 317 -22.49 10.34 6.07
CA TYR A 317 -23.46 9.59 6.85
C TYR A 317 -24.79 10.33 6.90
N VAL A 318 -25.88 9.58 6.71
CA VAL A 318 -27.24 10.07 7.01
C VAL A 318 -27.39 10.16 8.53
N SER A 319 -27.89 11.29 9.01
CA SER A 319 -28.11 11.56 10.42
C SER A 319 -29.36 12.40 10.62
N GLY A 320 -29.80 12.62 11.87
CA GLY A 320 -30.93 13.51 12.14
C GLY A 320 -30.72 14.97 11.69
N ARG A 321 -29.50 15.35 11.28
CA ARG A 321 -29.16 16.68 10.76
C ARG A 321 -28.65 16.68 9.31
N THR A 322 -28.47 15.50 8.71
CA THR A 322 -27.95 15.38 7.34
C THR A 322 -28.83 14.42 6.57
N THR A 323 -29.52 14.92 5.55
CA THR A 323 -30.42 14.08 4.73
C THR A 323 -29.63 13.19 3.78
N GLU A 324 -30.29 12.16 3.23
CA GLU A 324 -29.71 11.33 2.18
C GLU A 324 -29.33 12.16 0.94
N ASP A 325 -30.20 13.08 0.52
CA ASP A 325 -29.94 13.96 -0.63
C ASP A 325 -28.70 14.85 -0.42
N GLU A 326 -28.51 15.40 0.79
CA GLU A 326 -27.31 16.18 1.10
C GLU A 326 -26.03 15.32 1.04
N VAL A 327 -26.10 14.07 1.49
CA VAL A 327 -24.99 13.12 1.40
C VAL A 327 -24.69 12.76 -0.06
N ILE A 328 -25.72 12.52 -0.87
CA ILE A 328 -25.59 12.26 -2.31
C ILE A 328 -24.92 13.44 -3.01
N ASP A 329 -25.37 14.67 -2.74
CA ASP A 329 -24.80 15.88 -3.35
C ASP A 329 -23.31 16.06 -2.98
N ARG A 330 -22.94 15.76 -1.73
CA ARG A 330 -21.53 15.79 -1.29
C ARG A 330 -20.69 14.73 -2.03
N MET A 331 -21.18 13.50 -2.12
CA MET A 331 -20.49 12.44 -2.86
C MET A 331 -20.32 12.82 -4.34
N GLN A 332 -21.36 13.37 -4.95
CA GLN A 332 -21.32 13.82 -6.34
C GLN A 332 -20.24 14.88 -6.57
N LYS A 333 -20.13 15.88 -5.68
CA LYS A 333 -19.09 16.92 -5.74
C LYS A 333 -17.69 16.31 -5.67
N ILE A 334 -17.47 15.37 -4.75
CA ILE A 334 -16.19 14.67 -4.59
C ILE A 334 -15.86 13.84 -5.84
N VAL A 335 -16.79 13.00 -6.31
CA VAL A 335 -16.61 12.16 -7.51
C VAL A 335 -16.32 13.01 -8.74
N LYS A 336 -17.08 14.09 -8.95
CA LYS A 336 -16.88 15.01 -10.07
C LYS A 336 -15.48 15.63 -10.01
N PHE A 337 -15.06 16.15 -8.86
CA PHE A 337 -13.72 16.70 -8.67
C PHE A 337 -12.63 15.67 -8.97
N MET A 338 -12.72 14.47 -8.38
CA MET A 338 -11.75 13.38 -8.60
C MET A 338 -11.67 12.99 -10.08
N ALA A 339 -12.80 12.86 -10.76
CA ALA A 339 -12.85 12.45 -12.17
C ALA A 339 -12.23 13.50 -13.11
N TYR A 340 -12.46 14.80 -12.86
CA TYR A 340 -11.81 15.86 -13.64
C TYR A 340 -10.31 15.94 -13.36
N ILE A 341 -9.88 15.78 -12.11
CA ILE A 341 -8.44 15.76 -11.80
C ILE A 341 -7.75 14.54 -12.42
N ASP A 342 -8.36 13.36 -12.34
CA ASP A 342 -7.88 12.15 -13.02
C ASP A 342 -7.67 12.42 -14.51
N TYR A 343 -8.72 12.90 -15.20
CA TYR A 343 -8.64 13.23 -16.62
C TYR A 343 -7.53 14.25 -16.94
N CYS A 344 -7.48 15.39 -16.24
CA CYS A 344 -6.52 16.45 -16.54
C CYS A 344 -5.07 16.01 -16.24
N THR A 345 -4.87 15.24 -15.16
CA THR A 345 -3.54 14.74 -14.80
C THR A 345 -3.05 13.73 -15.83
N ASN A 346 -3.88 12.77 -16.23
CA ASN A 346 -3.48 11.75 -17.22
C ASN A 346 -3.27 12.32 -18.62
N THR A 347 -4.08 13.29 -19.05
CA THR A 347 -3.95 13.89 -20.38
C THR A 347 -2.80 14.89 -20.47
N THR A 348 -2.48 15.62 -19.40
CA THR A 348 -1.35 16.56 -19.38
C THR A 348 -0.02 15.83 -19.15
N TYR A 349 0.09 15.02 -18.08
CA TYR A 349 1.38 14.48 -17.64
C TYR A 349 1.79 13.19 -18.35
N PHE A 350 0.83 12.31 -18.69
CA PHE A 350 1.12 11.01 -19.31
C PHE A 350 0.86 11.00 -20.82
N ASP A 351 0.55 12.15 -21.43
CA ASP A 351 0.08 12.27 -22.81
C ASP A 351 -0.93 11.17 -23.18
N MET A 352 -1.88 10.91 -22.26
CA MET A 352 -2.99 10.00 -22.54
C MET A 352 -4.06 10.70 -23.37
N SER A 353 -3.65 11.59 -24.29
CA SER A 353 -4.52 12.36 -25.19
C SER A 353 -5.40 11.46 -26.07
N LYS A 354 -4.95 10.24 -26.36
CA LYS A 354 -5.74 9.18 -27.02
C LYS A 354 -6.88 8.64 -26.14
N MET A 355 -6.78 8.80 -24.82
CA MET A 355 -7.77 8.38 -23.84
C MET A 355 -8.56 9.60 -23.35
N ASP A 356 -9.63 9.94 -24.08
CA ASP A 356 -10.45 11.14 -23.82
C ASP A 356 -11.46 10.96 -22.67
N ARG A 357 -11.00 10.41 -21.54
CA ARG A 357 -11.81 10.10 -20.35
C ARG A 357 -10.96 9.92 -19.10
N ALA A 358 -11.58 10.05 -17.94
CA ALA A 358 -10.99 9.66 -16.66
C ALA A 358 -10.79 8.13 -16.57
N GLN A 359 -9.74 7.66 -15.88
CA GLN A 359 -9.54 6.24 -15.55
C GLN A 359 -10.70 5.69 -14.69
N LEU A 360 -11.33 6.56 -13.90
CA LEU A 360 -12.55 6.30 -13.12
C LEU A 360 -13.79 5.88 -13.95
N ILE A 361 -13.72 5.83 -15.29
CA ILE A 361 -14.87 5.62 -16.20
C ILE A 361 -15.76 4.42 -15.83
N THR A 362 -15.19 3.30 -15.38
CA THR A 362 -15.99 2.13 -14.97
C THR A 362 -16.93 2.47 -13.82
N PHE A 363 -16.44 3.20 -12.83
CA PHE A 363 -17.21 3.61 -11.66
C PHE A 363 -18.17 4.75 -11.97
N LEU A 364 -17.81 5.64 -12.91
CA LEU A 364 -18.73 6.66 -13.42
C LEU A 364 -19.90 6.01 -14.17
N ARG A 365 -19.67 4.96 -14.96
CA ARG A 365 -20.74 4.20 -15.61
C ARG A 365 -21.61 3.41 -14.62
N TYR A 366 -21.03 2.96 -13.51
CA TYR A 366 -21.81 2.38 -12.40
C TYR A 366 -22.77 3.41 -11.79
N LEU A 367 -22.33 4.66 -11.60
CA LEU A 367 -23.15 5.73 -11.03
C LEU A 367 -24.17 6.29 -12.02
N TYR A 368 -23.74 6.67 -13.21
CA TYR A 368 -24.54 7.47 -14.15
C TYR A 368 -25.15 6.65 -15.30
N GLY A 369 -24.81 5.36 -15.40
CA GLY A 369 -25.26 4.45 -16.44
C GLY A 369 -24.23 4.23 -17.57
N PRO A 370 -24.45 3.22 -18.41
CA PRO A 370 -23.51 2.80 -19.45
C PRO A 370 -23.23 3.89 -20.50
N GLU A 371 -24.19 4.79 -20.72
CA GLU A 371 -24.11 5.91 -21.67
C GLU A 371 -23.21 7.06 -21.20
N PHE A 372 -22.64 6.98 -19.99
CA PHE A 372 -21.71 8.01 -19.51
C PHE A 372 -20.49 8.07 -20.43
N SER A 373 -20.23 9.28 -20.95
CA SER A 373 -19.32 9.48 -22.07
C SER A 373 -17.87 9.17 -21.74
N ASP A 374 -17.18 8.61 -22.73
CA ASP A 374 -15.76 8.33 -22.75
C ASP A 374 -14.99 9.20 -23.77
N LYS A 375 -15.61 10.30 -24.21
CA LYS A 375 -15.07 11.29 -25.16
C LYS A 375 -15.32 12.72 -24.66
N TRP A 376 -14.65 13.09 -23.58
CA TRP A 376 -14.89 14.32 -22.82
C TRP A 376 -14.59 15.61 -23.60
N THR A 377 -13.66 15.59 -24.56
CA THR A 377 -13.43 16.72 -25.48
C THR A 377 -14.56 16.91 -26.48
N LYS A 378 -15.23 15.82 -26.90
CA LYS A 378 -16.30 15.88 -27.91
C LYS A 378 -17.68 16.04 -27.29
N ARG A 379 -17.90 15.40 -26.15
CA ARG A 379 -19.16 15.40 -25.41
C ARG A 379 -18.83 15.60 -23.95
N ARG A 380 -19.25 16.76 -23.41
CA ARG A 380 -19.06 17.07 -22.00
C ARG A 380 -19.67 15.95 -21.13
N PRO A 381 -18.95 15.44 -20.11
CA PRO A 381 -19.50 14.44 -19.21
C PRO A 381 -20.73 14.98 -18.48
N ASP A 382 -21.80 14.19 -18.49
CA ASP A 382 -23.08 14.53 -17.88
C ASP A 382 -23.19 13.91 -16.49
N PHE A 383 -22.99 14.74 -15.47
CA PHE A 383 -23.09 14.34 -14.06
C PHE A 383 -24.51 14.49 -13.49
N THR A 384 -25.55 14.61 -14.32
CA THR A 384 -26.94 14.80 -13.83
C THR A 384 -27.38 13.68 -12.88
N LEU A 385 -27.96 14.07 -11.74
CA LEU A 385 -28.51 13.13 -10.74
C LEU A 385 -29.88 12.62 -11.18
N THR A 386 -29.90 11.69 -12.13
CA THR A 386 -31.09 10.90 -12.46
C THR A 386 -31.53 10.04 -11.28
N SER A 387 -32.75 9.48 -11.32
CA SER A 387 -33.22 8.53 -10.30
C SER A 387 -32.28 7.32 -10.14
N GLY A 388 -31.75 6.80 -11.26
CA GLY A 388 -30.75 5.73 -11.25
C GLY A 388 -29.45 6.15 -10.57
N ALA A 389 -28.95 7.36 -10.87
CA ALA A 389 -27.73 7.87 -10.24
C ALA A 389 -27.89 8.11 -8.74
N ARG A 390 -29.02 8.69 -8.32
CA ARG A 390 -29.36 8.84 -6.89
C ARG A 390 -29.38 7.49 -6.17
N THR A 391 -30.01 6.48 -6.78
CA THR A 391 -30.05 5.12 -6.23
C THR A 391 -28.64 4.51 -6.10
N ALA A 392 -27.79 4.69 -7.11
CA ALA A 392 -26.41 4.22 -7.07
C ALA A 392 -25.59 4.92 -5.97
N TYR A 393 -25.69 6.24 -5.84
CA TYR A 393 -25.06 7.00 -4.75
C TYR A 393 -25.58 6.60 -3.37
N ALA A 394 -26.90 6.49 -3.19
CA ALA A 394 -27.51 6.05 -1.93
C ALA A 394 -26.96 4.70 -1.48
N SER A 395 -26.74 3.77 -2.43
CA SER A 395 -26.19 2.45 -2.13
C SER A 395 -24.74 2.47 -1.62
N LEU A 396 -23.98 3.56 -1.80
CA LEU A 396 -22.61 3.68 -1.26
C LEU A 396 -22.61 3.99 0.24
N ILE A 397 -23.63 4.68 0.74
CA ILE A 397 -23.74 5.14 2.13
C ILE A 397 -23.57 3.98 3.14
N PRO A 398 -24.34 2.87 3.05
CA PRO A 398 -24.17 1.76 3.99
C PRO A 398 -22.79 1.10 3.86
N THR A 399 -22.23 1.00 2.64
CA THR A 399 -20.92 0.42 2.40
C THR A 399 -19.81 1.25 3.06
N ILE A 400 -19.80 2.57 2.82
CA ILE A 400 -18.85 3.52 3.43
C ILE A 400 -18.93 3.43 4.94
N ARG A 401 -20.15 3.46 5.50
CA ARG A 401 -20.37 3.34 6.95
C ARG A 401 -19.82 2.02 7.48
N SER A 402 -20.12 0.90 6.83
CA SER A 402 -19.63 -0.42 7.23
C SER A 402 -18.10 -0.55 7.22
N LEU A 403 -17.42 0.19 6.35
CA LEU A 403 -15.96 0.20 6.20
C LEU A 403 -15.27 1.18 7.15
N THR A 404 -15.99 2.13 7.75
CA THR A 404 -15.37 3.25 8.48
C THR A 404 -15.86 3.42 9.91
N GLU A 405 -17.06 2.96 10.24
CA GLU A 405 -17.62 3.03 11.59
C GLU A 405 -16.95 1.98 12.50
N ALA A 406 -16.60 2.40 13.72
CA ALA A 406 -16.00 1.50 14.70
C ALA A 406 -17.09 0.55 15.24
N PRO A 407 -16.81 -0.76 15.41
CA PRO A 407 -17.69 -1.62 16.17
C PRO A 407 -17.87 -1.07 17.60
N LEU A 408 -19.09 -1.06 18.14
CA LEU A 408 -19.39 -0.56 19.51
C LEU A 408 -18.53 -1.23 20.61
N VAL A 409 -18.00 -2.42 20.34
CA VAL A 409 -17.15 -3.21 21.25
C VAL A 409 -15.64 -2.93 21.07
N ALA A 410 -15.23 -2.22 20.02
CA ALA A 410 -13.85 -1.93 19.68
C ALA A 410 -13.29 -0.72 20.46
N THR A 411 -13.23 -0.82 21.79
CA THR A 411 -12.55 0.18 22.63
C THR A 411 -11.03 0.18 22.38
N ASN A 412 -10.52 1.20 21.69
CA ASN A 412 -9.11 1.64 21.67
C ASN A 412 -8.01 0.68 21.17
N ARG A 413 -8.34 -0.49 20.59
CA ARG A 413 -7.34 -1.54 20.25
C ARG A 413 -6.53 -1.28 18.97
N LEU A 414 -7.07 -0.49 18.03
CA LEU A 414 -6.49 -0.14 16.74
C LEU A 414 -6.06 1.34 16.63
N SER A 415 -5.96 2.06 17.76
CA SER A 415 -5.53 3.46 17.75
C SER A 415 -4.17 3.65 17.07
N ASP A 416 -3.92 4.83 16.50
CA ASP A 416 -2.66 5.13 15.81
C ASP A 416 -1.43 4.86 16.70
N ASN A 417 -1.53 5.17 18.00
CA ASN A 417 -0.47 4.86 18.97
C ASN A 417 -0.26 3.35 19.16
N ALA A 418 -1.32 2.55 19.13
CA ALA A 418 -1.21 1.10 19.19
C ALA A 418 -0.55 0.56 17.92
N ILE A 419 -0.92 1.07 16.74
CA ILE A 419 -0.32 0.73 15.45
C ILE A 419 1.18 1.06 15.42
N GLN A 420 1.57 2.26 15.86
CA GLN A 420 2.98 2.64 15.96
C GLN A 420 3.75 1.75 16.94
N GLY A 421 3.16 1.41 18.09
CA GLY A 421 3.75 0.44 19.02
C GLY A 421 3.93 -0.96 18.41
N MET A 422 3.06 -1.38 17.49
CA MET A 422 3.20 -2.65 16.77
C MET A 422 4.37 -2.63 15.79
N ILE A 423 4.51 -1.54 15.02
CA ILE A 423 5.63 -1.35 14.08
C ILE A 423 6.95 -1.34 14.84
N GLN A 424 7.03 -0.61 15.95
CA GLN A 424 8.23 -0.51 16.79
C GLN A 424 8.61 -1.86 17.42
N SER A 425 7.63 -2.68 17.80
CA SER A 425 7.87 -4.02 18.36
C SER A 425 8.04 -5.12 17.31
N GLY A 426 8.08 -4.78 16.01
CA GLY A 426 8.24 -5.75 14.91
C GLY A 426 7.01 -6.66 14.70
N LYS A 427 5.88 -6.36 15.35
CA LYS A 427 4.63 -7.13 15.22
C LYS A 427 3.86 -6.80 13.96
N LEU A 428 4.16 -5.66 13.35
CA LEU A 428 3.56 -5.17 12.14
C LEU A 428 4.68 -4.77 11.19
N PHE A 429 4.66 -5.32 9.97
CA PHE A 429 5.60 -4.89 8.95
C PHE A 429 5.36 -3.42 8.57
N SER A 430 6.44 -2.70 8.38
CA SER A 430 6.47 -1.36 7.82
C SER A 430 7.82 -1.15 7.18
N ILE A 431 7.84 -0.44 6.06
CA ILE A 431 9.07 -0.04 5.40
C ILE A 431 9.77 1.00 6.28
N LYS A 432 11.01 0.72 6.69
CA LYS A 432 11.79 1.53 7.62
C LYS A 432 12.85 2.31 6.86
N ALA A 433 13.02 3.58 7.22
CA ALA A 433 14.16 4.37 6.74
C ALA A 433 15.48 3.75 7.22
N GLY A 434 16.50 3.75 6.36
CA GLY A 434 17.83 3.22 6.68
C GLY A 434 17.98 1.69 6.66
N VAL A 435 16.91 0.93 6.41
CA VAL A 435 17.00 -0.51 6.16
C VAL A 435 17.29 -0.76 4.69
N SER A 436 18.24 -1.66 4.40
CA SER A 436 18.52 -2.10 3.03
C SER A 436 17.46 -3.09 2.56
N TYR A 437 16.92 -2.81 1.38
CA TYR A 437 16.01 -3.70 0.64
C TYR A 437 16.69 -4.33 -0.58
N ASP A 438 18.00 -4.12 -0.69
CA ASP A 438 18.86 -4.83 -1.63
C ASP A 438 18.95 -6.30 -1.21
N ARG A 439 18.75 -7.21 -2.17
CA ARG A 439 18.81 -8.67 -2.01
C ARG A 439 19.87 -9.31 -2.91
N ASN A 440 20.95 -8.58 -3.20
CA ASN A 440 22.09 -9.11 -3.96
C ASN A 440 22.81 -10.28 -3.24
N ASP A 441 22.45 -10.54 -1.99
CA ASP A 441 22.93 -11.64 -1.17
C ASP A 441 22.03 -12.89 -1.26
N VAL A 442 20.97 -12.91 -2.07
CA VAL A 442 20.05 -14.07 -2.14
C VAL A 442 20.76 -15.40 -2.45
N SER A 443 21.90 -15.35 -3.14
CA SER A 443 22.73 -16.52 -3.45
C SER A 443 23.41 -17.13 -2.22
N SER A 444 23.63 -16.36 -1.16
CA SER A 444 24.23 -16.84 0.09
C SER A 444 23.20 -17.41 1.07
N TRP A 445 21.92 -17.40 0.69
CA TRP A 445 20.84 -17.83 1.57
C TRP A 445 20.58 -19.32 1.39
N SER A 446 21.18 -20.12 2.26
CA SER A 446 20.75 -21.51 2.47
C SER A 446 19.39 -21.49 3.16
N ILE A 447 18.37 -22.08 2.53
CA ILE A 447 17.10 -22.36 3.20
C ILE A 447 17.44 -23.34 4.34
N PRO A 448 17.21 -23.00 5.63
CA PRO A 448 17.35 -23.98 6.70
C PRO A 448 16.42 -25.15 6.36
N ASP A 449 16.94 -26.39 6.36
CA ASP A 449 16.20 -27.59 5.99
C ASP A 449 14.83 -27.67 6.69
N VAL A 450 13.81 -27.15 6.02
CA VAL A 450 12.41 -27.47 6.29
C VAL A 450 12.11 -28.59 5.31
N LEU A 451 12.49 -29.81 5.69
CA LEU A 451 11.98 -31.12 5.27
C LEU A 451 13.06 -32.21 5.44
N SER A 452 13.47 -32.49 6.69
CA SER A 452 14.18 -33.76 7.01
C SER A 452 13.37 -34.69 7.93
N SER A 453 12.08 -34.39 8.18
CA SER A 453 11.20 -35.31 8.93
C SER A 453 10.37 -36.23 8.03
N ALA A 454 10.66 -36.29 6.73
CA ALA A 454 10.07 -37.25 5.80
C ALA A 454 11.16 -38.16 5.22
N SER A 455 11.84 -38.94 6.07
CA SER A 455 12.60 -40.10 5.63
C SER A 455 12.51 -41.23 6.65
N THR A 456 11.62 -42.18 6.40
CA THR A 456 11.97 -43.59 6.62
C THR A 456 11.89 -44.29 5.27
N GLY A 457 13.02 -44.28 4.59
CA GLY A 457 13.27 -44.96 3.31
C GLY A 457 14.77 -44.92 3.05
N ARG A 458 15.48 -45.90 3.60
CA ARG A 458 16.94 -46.13 3.56
C ARG A 458 17.58 -45.83 2.18
N ALA A 459 18.78 -45.24 2.17
CA ALA A 459 20.01 -45.99 1.90
C ALA A 459 21.29 -45.12 1.99
N ALA A 460 22.33 -45.76 2.53
CA ALA A 460 23.77 -45.60 2.29
C ALA A 460 24.54 -44.46 2.99
N ASP A 461 25.26 -44.92 4.03
CA ASP A 461 26.55 -44.46 4.56
C ASP A 461 27.41 -43.62 3.61
N PHE A 462 27.89 -42.48 4.12
CA PHE A 462 29.28 -42.05 3.99
C PHE A 462 29.61 -41.10 5.14
N SER A 463 30.41 -41.57 6.10
CA SER A 463 31.19 -40.70 7.01
C SER A 463 32.51 -40.33 6.34
N PRO A 464 33.00 -39.11 6.55
CA PRO A 464 34.25 -39.00 7.29
C PRO A 464 34.27 -37.88 8.35
N ALA A 465 34.78 -38.27 9.52
CA ALA A 465 35.50 -37.60 10.62
C ALA A 465 35.39 -36.08 10.91
N PRO A 466 35.48 -35.69 12.20
CA PRO A 466 35.19 -34.33 12.66
C PRO A 466 36.43 -33.42 12.59
N ILE A 467 36.25 -32.20 12.07
CA ILE A 467 37.22 -31.12 12.24
C ILE A 467 36.71 -30.18 13.34
N ASN A 468 37.41 -30.23 14.48
CA ASN A 468 37.38 -29.27 15.56
C ASN A 468 37.67 -27.85 15.02
N VAL A 469 36.74 -26.92 15.16
CA VAL A 469 37.04 -25.48 15.10
C VAL A 469 36.47 -24.81 16.34
N GLY A 470 37.40 -24.30 17.15
CA GLY A 470 37.17 -23.79 18.49
C GLY A 470 36.27 -22.57 18.59
N LEU A 471 35.68 -22.46 19.77
CA LEU A 471 35.10 -21.26 20.35
C LEU A 471 35.93 -20.01 20.02
N ARG A 472 35.44 -19.17 19.09
CA ARG A 472 35.91 -17.79 18.97
C ARG A 472 35.00 -16.86 19.75
N GLN A 473 35.65 -16.12 20.64
CA GLN A 473 35.15 -15.15 21.58
C GLN A 473 34.37 -14.02 20.90
N ARG A 474 33.38 -13.48 21.62
CA ARG A 474 32.69 -12.22 21.28
C ARG A 474 33.72 -11.09 21.08
N PRO A 475 33.66 -10.33 19.98
CA PRO A 475 34.36 -9.05 19.91
C PRO A 475 33.73 -8.06 20.90
N ALA A 476 34.59 -7.40 21.68
CA ALA A 476 34.22 -6.32 22.58
C ALA A 476 33.59 -5.14 21.81
N ARG A 477 32.66 -4.44 22.47
CA ARG A 477 32.04 -3.20 21.96
C ARG A 477 33.12 -2.18 21.60
N ALA A 478 33.14 -1.74 20.35
CA ALA A 478 33.81 -0.52 19.95
C ALA A 478 33.06 0.71 20.50
N SER A 479 33.80 1.68 21.02
CA SER A 479 33.32 2.97 21.50
C SER A 479 32.82 3.83 20.34
N VAL A 480 31.57 4.30 20.42
CA VAL A 480 31.00 5.30 19.50
C VAL A 480 31.58 6.66 19.86
N GLN A 481 32.35 7.27 18.95
CA GLN A 481 32.60 8.70 18.95
C GLN A 481 31.35 9.40 18.38
N ILE A 482 30.81 10.35 19.15
CA ILE A 482 29.72 11.24 18.75
C ILE A 482 30.36 12.42 18.02
N GLN A 483 29.95 12.69 16.77
CA GLN A 483 30.19 13.98 16.12
C GLN A 483 29.17 14.98 16.69
N ASP A 484 29.68 16.06 17.27
CA ASP A 484 28.89 17.15 17.84
C ASP A 484 28.34 18.08 16.73
N ASP A 485 27.04 18.37 16.78
CA ASP A 485 26.40 19.44 16.01
C ASP A 485 26.75 20.81 16.65
N GLU A 486 27.34 21.75 15.91
CA GLU A 486 27.73 23.08 16.42
C GLU A 486 26.51 24.01 16.65
N GLU A 487 25.88 23.95 17.83
CA GLU A 487 24.96 24.99 18.34
C GLU A 487 25.77 26.15 18.98
N GLU A 488 25.47 27.40 18.60
CA GLU A 488 26.06 28.60 19.24
C GLU A 488 25.00 29.29 20.13
N CYS A 489 25.33 29.47 21.41
CA CYS A 489 24.43 30.02 22.41
C CYS A 489 24.94 31.39 22.88
N ASP A 490 24.08 32.41 22.82
CA ASP A 490 24.33 33.73 23.41
C ASP A 490 23.75 33.76 24.84
N PRO A 491 24.59 33.72 25.89
CA PRO A 491 24.13 33.69 27.27
C PRO A 491 23.52 35.03 27.72
N VAL A 492 23.77 36.13 27.01
CA VAL A 492 23.22 37.46 27.34
C VAL A 492 21.81 37.61 26.76
N LYS A 493 21.55 37.01 25.59
CA LYS A 493 20.24 37.10 24.91
C LYS A 493 19.29 35.95 25.23
N GLU A 494 19.74 34.97 26.03
CA GLU A 494 19.01 33.75 26.38
C GLU A 494 18.48 32.99 25.14
N THR A 495 19.28 32.99 24.07
CA THR A 495 18.95 32.38 22.78
C THR A 495 20.08 31.50 22.27
N CYS A 496 19.74 30.29 21.81
CA CYS A 496 20.64 29.42 21.07
C CYS A 496 20.16 29.31 19.62
N CYS A 497 21.09 29.41 18.68
CA CYS A 497 20.81 29.38 17.25
C CYS A 497 21.65 28.31 16.56
N ASP A 498 21.01 27.56 15.68
CA ASP A 498 21.65 26.61 14.77
C ASP A 498 22.17 27.36 13.54
N LYS A 499 23.47 27.20 13.23
CA LYS A 499 24.15 27.89 12.12
C LYS A 499 23.67 27.45 10.73
N VAL A 500 23.20 26.22 10.59
CA VAL A 500 22.81 25.62 9.31
C VAL A 500 21.36 25.97 8.98
N THR A 501 20.48 25.97 9.98
CA THR A 501 19.04 26.18 9.76
C THR A 501 18.57 27.60 10.05
N GLY A 502 19.39 28.43 10.69
CA GLY A 502 19.05 29.80 11.11
C GLY A 502 17.95 29.84 12.18
N PHE A 503 17.63 28.69 12.79
CA PHE A 503 16.52 28.57 13.71
C PHE A 503 16.96 28.86 15.15
N CYS A 504 16.44 29.94 15.72
CA CYS A 504 16.76 30.36 17.10
C CYS A 504 15.67 29.97 18.09
N LYS A 505 16.07 29.44 19.25
CA LYS A 505 15.18 29.11 20.38
C LYS A 505 15.43 30.11 21.52
N LYS A 506 14.37 30.65 22.14
CA LYS A 506 14.46 31.56 23.30
C LYS A 506 14.00 30.86 24.58
N MET A 507 14.67 31.09 25.71
CA MET A 507 14.21 30.58 27.00
C MET A 507 12.94 31.29 27.48
N ILE A 508 12.01 30.53 28.08
CA ILE A 508 10.84 31.08 28.78
C ILE A 508 10.84 30.52 30.21
N GLY A 509 10.94 31.40 31.20
CA GLY A 509 10.81 31.05 32.62
C GLY A 509 9.33 30.91 33.02
N LEU A 510 8.91 29.72 33.46
CA LEU A 510 7.58 29.53 34.05
C LEU A 510 7.63 29.81 35.55
N GLY A 511 6.99 30.90 35.98
CA GLY A 511 6.69 31.17 37.39
C GLY A 511 5.62 30.21 37.89
N GLY A 512 5.97 29.35 38.85
CA GLY A 512 5.02 28.42 39.46
C GLY A 512 5.60 27.64 40.65
N ARG A 513 5.05 27.93 41.84
CA ARG A 513 5.24 27.37 43.20
C ARG A 513 6.14 26.13 43.37
N ARG A 514 7.14 26.31 44.25
CA ARG A 514 8.05 25.30 44.83
C ARG A 514 7.31 24.10 45.45
N THR A 515 7.49 22.93 44.88
CA THR A 515 7.47 21.64 45.61
C THR A 515 8.86 21.00 45.50
N LYS A 516 9.43 20.64 46.65
CA LYS A 516 10.81 20.16 46.81
C LYS A 516 10.97 18.74 46.27
N ARG A 517 12.10 18.55 45.55
CA ARG A 517 12.85 17.32 45.20
C ARG A 517 12.61 16.69 43.81
N ARG A 518 13.73 16.71 43.06
CA ARG A 518 14.15 15.97 41.85
C ARG A 518 13.86 16.58 40.47
N GLY A 519 14.84 17.36 40.00
CA GLY A 519 15.30 17.41 38.60
C GLY A 519 14.33 17.96 37.56
N SER A 520 14.18 19.28 37.50
CA SER A 520 13.47 19.97 36.42
C SER A 520 14.20 19.77 35.08
N LYS A 521 13.73 18.83 34.24
CA LYS A 521 14.09 18.80 32.82
C LYS A 521 13.56 20.07 32.15
N LYS A 522 14.48 20.95 31.75
CA LYS A 522 14.20 22.14 30.95
C LYS A 522 13.64 21.69 29.59
N ARG A 523 12.54 22.29 29.12
CA ARG A 523 11.95 22.03 27.80
C ARG A 523 11.86 23.33 27.01
N PHE A 524 12.34 23.29 25.77
CA PHE A 524 12.18 24.37 24.79
C PHE A 524 10.83 24.21 24.07
N ALA A 525 10.09 25.31 23.92
CA ALA A 525 8.84 25.34 23.15
C ALA A 525 9.09 25.98 21.77
N LYS A 526 8.55 25.37 20.70
CA LYS A 526 8.52 25.96 19.36
C LYS A 526 7.38 26.98 19.29
N THR A 527 7.68 28.25 19.02
CA THR A 527 6.66 29.27 18.74
C THR A 527 6.27 29.28 17.26
N LYS A 528 4.96 29.32 16.98
CA LYS A 528 4.39 29.58 15.65
C LYS A 528 4.65 31.04 15.24
N LYS A 529 4.93 31.24 13.95
CA LYS A 529 5.06 32.55 13.28
C LYS A 529 3.82 33.40 13.55
N GLY A 530 3.97 34.45 14.34
CA GLY A 530 3.01 35.55 14.45
C GLY A 530 3.31 36.59 13.37
N SER A 531 2.26 37.00 12.66
CA SER A 531 2.21 38.14 11.75
C SER A 531 2.80 39.39 12.40
N ARG A 532 3.61 40.14 11.64
CA ARG A 532 3.93 41.53 11.95
C ARG A 532 3.18 42.44 10.99
N LYS A 533 2.75 43.56 11.57
CA LYS A 533 2.03 44.71 11.05
C LYS A 533 2.61 45.24 9.74
#